data_AF-A0A956PGJ8-F1
#
_entry.id   AF-A0A956PGJ8-F1
#
_cell.length_a   1.000
_cell.length_b   1.000
_cell.length_c   1.000
_cell.angle_alpha   90.00
_cell.angle_beta   90.00
_cell.angle_gamma   90.00
#
_symmetry.space_group_name_H-M   'P 1'
#
loop_
_entity.id
_entity.type
_entity.pdbx_description
1 polymer ?
#
loop_
_entity_poly.entity_id
_entity_poly.type
_entity_poly.pdbx_seq_one_letter_code
_entity_poly.pdbx_strand_id
1 'polypeptide(L)'
;MSKIAFILILLCSLASAQEDLITEVVLKHDPKTPTEFLQALEGANLNLRTHMVANRGALNHSGGSFSIFGDVGPQLTFGIFVEPDPQGHLVLQESFDVRLLIEVITQDKKTGLHNFWELIGDGETADWHYRGNSLDVIADAQNINIGLSDTPMFGTRLRCSGCHTGGGLVMKERFPYNDWRNEETLPTGNWINSPRVAEFADHSEPASHLDELVRQSLTEYVKNLEEGSPETSKQWFRSVLAPLEMNLVSDTRPYLTRLTEESDIELPAEFFVDPRLSGPLEPVRVPVEVYRQALLELGSSFAQDETPGLEETQHAFLVPTVSRFDRLRTESLLQRGLINEELLADLLAVDYTTPLYSQERLSFMQLLPENWNTSAELQEHLESLLRSRRATDQATAQLADFILDSRFDASYHRRTATDFVERCRQRSNQVEVVKDWLRLDHDTVCLIVR
;
A
#
# COMPACT_ATOMS: atom_id res chain seq x y z
N MET A 1 -9.14 -51.41 -23.64
CA MET A 1 -9.17 -50.85 -22.28
C MET A 1 -7.79 -50.34 -21.82
N SER A 2 -7.09 -49.47 -22.58
CA SER A 2 -5.74 -48.99 -22.17
C SER A 2 -5.35 -47.64 -22.81
N LYS A 3 -6.31 -46.71 -22.92
CA LYS A 3 -6.02 -45.30 -23.32
C LYS A 3 -6.79 -44.26 -22.51
N ILE A 4 -7.85 -44.66 -21.80
CA ILE A 4 -8.65 -43.76 -20.95
C ILE A 4 -8.02 -43.58 -19.55
N ALA A 5 -7.25 -44.55 -19.06
CA ALA A 5 -6.59 -44.46 -17.74
C ALA A 5 -5.36 -43.52 -17.72
N PHE A 6 -4.79 -43.17 -18.87
CA PHE A 6 -3.61 -42.29 -18.93
C PHE A 6 -3.96 -40.80 -18.98
N ILE A 7 -5.20 -40.45 -19.36
CA ILE A 7 -5.68 -39.07 -19.40
C ILE A 7 -6.19 -38.61 -18.03
N LEU A 8 -6.66 -39.52 -17.18
CA LEU A 8 -7.07 -39.20 -15.81
C LEU A 8 -5.91 -38.97 -14.83
N ILE A 9 -4.70 -39.47 -15.13
CA ILE A 9 -3.52 -39.24 -14.29
C ILE A 9 -2.77 -37.95 -14.67
N LEU A 10 -2.95 -37.44 -15.90
CA LEU A 10 -2.33 -36.18 -16.35
C LEU A 10 -3.13 -34.92 -15.99
N LEU A 11 -4.38 -35.04 -15.54
CA LEU A 11 -5.21 -33.93 -15.07
C LEU A 11 -5.17 -33.74 -13.55
N CYS A 12 -4.54 -34.65 -12.80
CA CYS A 12 -4.35 -34.54 -11.35
C CYS A 12 -2.93 -34.10 -10.94
N SER A 13 -2.06 -33.72 -11.88
CA SER A 13 -0.63 -33.53 -11.61
C SER A 13 -0.12 -32.07 -11.61
N LEU A 14 -0.97 -31.04 -11.46
CA LEU A 14 -0.52 -29.64 -11.37
C LEU A 14 -1.32 -28.75 -10.40
N ALA A 15 -2.07 -29.31 -9.45
CA ALA A 15 -2.36 -28.58 -8.22
C ALA A 15 -1.32 -29.06 -7.21
N SER A 16 -0.20 -28.34 -7.07
CA SER A 16 0.57 -28.48 -5.84
C SER A 16 -0.39 -28.14 -4.72
N ALA A 17 -0.68 -29.09 -3.84
CA ALA A 17 -1.47 -28.81 -2.66
C ALA A 17 -0.83 -27.61 -1.95
N GLN A 18 -1.63 -26.60 -1.62
CA GLN A 18 -1.16 -25.45 -0.86
C GLN A 18 -0.61 -25.96 0.47
N GLU A 19 0.60 -25.54 0.84
CA GLU A 19 1.22 -25.91 2.11
C GLU A 19 1.16 -24.68 3.03
N ASP A 20 -0.03 -24.41 3.57
CA ASP A 20 -0.32 -23.19 4.34
C ASP A 20 -1.17 -23.45 5.60
N LEU A 21 -1.37 -22.42 6.42
CA LEU A 21 -2.06 -22.59 7.71
C LEU A 21 -3.57 -22.84 7.53
N ILE A 22 -4.17 -22.34 6.45
CA ILE A 22 -5.58 -22.58 6.11
C ILE A 22 -5.82 -24.07 5.86
N THR A 23 -5.02 -24.67 4.97
CA THR A 23 -5.15 -26.10 4.65
C THR A 23 -4.80 -27.00 5.84
N GLU A 24 -3.84 -26.61 6.67
CA GLU A 24 -3.38 -27.41 7.79
C GLU A 24 -4.27 -27.37 9.02
N VAL A 25 -4.93 -26.24 9.29
CA VAL A 25 -5.70 -26.02 10.51
C VAL A 25 -7.17 -25.80 10.19
N VAL A 26 -7.47 -24.81 9.36
CA VAL A 26 -8.83 -24.30 9.17
C VAL A 26 -9.69 -25.32 8.42
N LEU A 27 -9.26 -25.77 7.24
CA LEU A 27 -10.07 -26.66 6.38
C LEU A 27 -10.30 -28.06 6.97
N LYS A 28 -9.53 -28.46 8.00
CA LYS A 28 -9.78 -29.72 8.73
C LYS A 28 -11.04 -29.67 9.58
N HIS A 29 -11.41 -28.47 10.03
CA HIS A 29 -12.60 -28.21 10.84
C HIS A 29 -13.76 -27.64 10.02
N ASP A 30 -13.49 -27.19 8.78
CA ASP A 30 -14.45 -26.60 7.84
C ASP A 30 -15.36 -25.54 8.48
N PRO A 31 -14.78 -24.50 9.14
CA PRO A 31 -15.57 -23.49 9.80
C PRO A 31 -16.38 -22.69 8.78
N LYS A 32 -17.65 -22.44 9.12
CA LYS A 32 -18.63 -21.77 8.26
C LYS A 32 -18.88 -20.33 8.68
N THR A 33 -18.44 -19.93 9.86
CA THR A 33 -18.64 -18.56 10.34
C THR A 33 -17.35 -17.93 10.89
N PRO A 34 -17.28 -16.59 11.03
CA PRO A 34 -16.16 -15.93 11.70
C PRO A 34 -15.87 -16.47 13.09
N THR A 35 -16.91 -16.74 13.90
CA THR A 35 -16.74 -17.34 15.23
C THR A 35 -16.10 -18.72 15.15
N GLU A 36 -16.58 -19.61 14.27
CA GLU A 36 -16.00 -20.95 14.12
C GLU A 36 -14.56 -20.92 13.60
N PHE A 37 -14.24 -19.98 12.70
CA PHE A 37 -12.88 -19.77 12.20
C PHE A 37 -11.92 -19.40 13.33
N LEU A 38 -12.31 -18.42 14.16
CA LEU A 38 -11.50 -18.02 15.31
C LEU A 38 -11.32 -19.16 16.31
N GLN A 39 -12.38 -19.92 16.59
CA GLN A 39 -12.32 -21.11 17.46
C GLN A 39 -11.37 -22.18 16.91
N ALA A 40 -11.31 -22.37 15.58
CA ALA A 40 -10.38 -23.29 14.96
C ALA A 40 -8.91 -22.86 15.17
N LEU A 41 -8.63 -21.56 15.07
CA LEU A 41 -7.28 -21.02 15.35
C LEU A 41 -6.91 -21.11 16.83
N GLU A 42 -7.82 -20.72 17.73
CA GLU A 42 -7.65 -20.79 19.18
C GLU A 42 -7.46 -22.25 19.65
N GLY A 43 -8.27 -23.19 19.13
CA GLY A 43 -8.19 -24.62 19.45
C GLY A 43 -6.89 -25.29 18.99
N ALA A 44 -6.23 -24.72 17.98
CA ALA A 44 -4.90 -25.15 17.54
C ALA A 44 -3.76 -24.58 18.42
N ASN A 45 -4.09 -23.85 19.49
CA ASN A 45 -3.13 -23.21 20.41
C ASN A 45 -2.14 -22.28 19.66
N LEU A 46 -2.65 -21.60 18.64
CA LEU A 46 -1.94 -20.57 17.90
C LEU A 46 -1.99 -19.24 18.66
N ASN A 47 -0.92 -18.46 18.57
CA ASN A 47 -0.86 -17.13 19.19
C ASN A 47 -1.63 -16.12 18.32
N LEU A 48 -2.95 -16.15 18.44
CA LEU A 48 -3.86 -15.26 17.74
C LEU A 48 -3.80 -13.84 18.32
N ARG A 49 -3.65 -12.86 17.44
CA ARG A 49 -3.72 -11.43 17.78
C ARG A 49 -4.77 -10.76 16.91
N THR A 50 -5.38 -9.71 17.45
CA THR A 50 -6.41 -8.94 16.75
C THR A 50 -6.10 -7.46 16.77
N HIS A 51 -6.54 -6.77 15.73
CA HIS A 51 -6.42 -5.33 15.51
C HIS A 51 -7.77 -4.78 15.11
N MET A 52 -7.98 -3.50 15.34
CA MET A 52 -9.24 -2.85 15.02
C MET A 52 -8.97 -1.56 14.24
N VAL A 53 -9.73 -1.35 13.18
CA VAL A 53 -9.68 -0.13 12.36
C VAL A 53 -11.09 0.41 12.15
N ALA A 54 -11.23 1.73 12.13
CA ALA A 54 -12.45 2.42 11.78
C ALA A 54 -12.48 2.68 10.26
N ASN A 55 -13.24 1.88 9.52
CA ASN A 55 -13.28 1.91 8.05
C ASN A 55 -13.76 3.25 7.44
N ARG A 56 -14.35 4.14 8.25
CA ARG A 56 -14.94 5.42 7.81
C ARG A 56 -14.39 6.62 8.56
N GLY A 57 -13.20 6.50 9.12
CA GLY A 57 -12.64 7.52 9.98
C GLY A 57 -12.86 7.21 11.45
N ALA A 58 -11.81 7.29 12.27
CA ALA A 58 -11.94 7.13 13.73
C ALA A 58 -12.94 8.11 14.35
N LEU A 59 -13.12 9.29 13.74
CA LEU A 59 -14.01 10.35 14.24
C LEU A 59 -15.44 10.29 13.69
N ASN A 60 -15.76 9.37 12.77
CA ASN A 60 -17.09 9.25 12.17
C ASN A 60 -18.07 8.56 13.13
N HIS A 61 -18.87 9.38 13.82
CA HIS A 61 -19.78 8.91 14.86
C HIS A 61 -21.17 8.49 14.34
N SER A 62 -21.54 8.83 13.10
CA SER A 62 -22.90 8.59 12.56
C SER A 62 -23.02 7.25 11.83
N GLY A 63 -21.95 6.82 11.16
CA GLY A 63 -21.94 5.61 10.32
C GLY A 63 -20.93 4.55 10.73
N GLY A 64 -20.30 4.70 11.91
CA GLY A 64 -19.17 3.93 12.43
C GLY A 64 -19.15 2.47 11.94
N SER A 65 -18.25 2.20 11.00
CA SER A 65 -17.96 0.84 10.53
C SER A 65 -16.56 0.51 10.97
N PHE A 66 -16.40 -0.66 11.57
CA PHE A 66 -15.10 -1.15 11.98
C PHE A 66 -14.79 -2.44 11.22
N SER A 67 -13.52 -2.78 11.14
CA SER A 67 -13.08 -4.11 10.74
C SER A 67 -12.18 -4.65 11.83
N ILE A 68 -12.25 -5.96 12.03
CA ILE A 68 -11.30 -6.67 12.88
C ILE A 68 -10.31 -7.33 11.95
N PHE A 69 -9.04 -6.97 12.10
CA PHE A 69 -7.94 -7.71 11.49
C PHE A 69 -7.37 -8.65 12.53
N GLY A 70 -6.72 -9.72 12.09
CA GLY A 70 -5.95 -10.55 13.01
C GLY A 70 -4.83 -11.28 12.32
N ASP A 71 -3.93 -11.80 13.13
CA ASP A 71 -2.75 -12.51 12.67
C ASP A 71 -2.38 -13.68 13.58
N VAL A 72 -1.65 -14.62 12.98
CA VAL A 72 -0.88 -15.65 13.66
C VAL A 72 0.55 -15.51 13.16
N GLY A 73 1.18 -14.36 13.47
CA GLY A 73 2.46 -13.99 12.88
C GLY A 73 2.38 -13.80 11.35
N PRO A 74 3.51 -13.78 10.64
CA PRO A 74 3.52 -13.60 9.19
C PRO A 74 2.91 -14.78 8.41
N GLN A 75 2.61 -15.91 9.07
CA GLN A 75 2.10 -17.12 8.44
C GLN A 75 0.63 -16.98 8.01
N LEU A 76 -0.16 -16.18 8.72
CA LEU A 76 -1.58 -15.99 8.44
C LEU A 76 -2.03 -14.64 8.96
N THR A 77 -2.64 -13.84 8.09
CA THR A 77 -3.32 -12.59 8.42
C THR A 77 -4.73 -12.64 7.83
N PHE A 78 -5.70 -12.05 8.50
CA PHE A 78 -7.08 -12.08 8.05
C PHE A 78 -7.84 -10.80 8.40
N GLY A 79 -8.94 -10.57 7.70
CA GLY A 79 -9.93 -9.55 7.99
C GLY A 79 -11.30 -10.18 8.22
N ILE A 80 -11.99 -9.76 9.29
CA ILE A 80 -13.36 -10.10 9.61
C ILE A 80 -14.19 -8.81 9.60
N PHE A 81 -15.29 -8.84 8.86
CA PHE A 81 -16.24 -7.74 8.79
C PHE A 81 -17.17 -7.74 10.00
N VAL A 82 -17.43 -6.55 10.54
CA VAL A 82 -18.50 -6.35 11.52
C VAL A 82 -19.65 -5.56 10.91
N GLU A 83 -20.86 -5.83 11.38
CA GLU A 83 -22.08 -5.16 10.92
C GLU A 83 -22.93 -4.72 12.12
N PRO A 84 -23.79 -3.70 11.96
CA PRO A 84 -24.76 -3.35 12.97
C PRO A 84 -25.90 -4.39 13.01
N ASP A 85 -26.27 -4.84 14.20
CA ASP A 85 -27.48 -5.61 14.46
C ASP A 85 -28.74 -4.71 14.35
N PRO A 86 -29.97 -5.25 14.46
CA PRO A 86 -31.20 -4.45 14.40
C PRO A 86 -31.35 -3.41 15.52
N GLN A 87 -30.53 -3.49 16.58
CA GLN A 87 -30.46 -2.52 17.66
C GLN A 87 -29.33 -1.49 17.44
N GLY A 88 -28.54 -1.63 16.38
CA GLY A 88 -27.42 -0.76 16.03
C GLY A 88 -26.10 -1.15 16.70
N HIS A 89 -26.00 -2.33 17.31
CA HIS A 89 -24.76 -2.80 17.92
C HIS A 89 -23.87 -3.51 16.90
N LEU A 90 -22.58 -3.29 16.98
CA LEU A 90 -21.61 -4.00 16.15
C LEU A 90 -21.49 -5.45 16.59
N VAL A 91 -21.72 -6.37 15.65
CA VAL A 91 -21.56 -7.82 15.79
C VAL A 91 -20.66 -8.33 14.67
N LEU A 92 -20.03 -9.48 14.87
CA LEU A 92 -19.40 -10.19 13.76
C LEU A 92 -20.45 -10.54 12.72
N GLN A 93 -20.08 -10.48 11.43
CA GLN A 93 -20.97 -10.88 10.35
C GLN A 93 -21.13 -12.41 10.31
N GLU A 94 -22.07 -12.93 11.11
CA GLU A 94 -22.33 -14.37 11.26
C GLU A 94 -23.40 -14.90 10.29
N SER A 95 -24.07 -14.03 9.52
CA SER A 95 -25.09 -14.48 8.58
C SER A 95 -24.47 -15.09 7.31
N PHE A 96 -25.16 -16.07 6.74
CA PHE A 96 -24.79 -16.69 5.47
C PHE A 96 -25.28 -15.92 4.25
N ASP A 97 -25.61 -14.63 4.36
CA ASP A 97 -26.03 -13.87 3.17
C ASP A 97 -24.95 -13.96 2.07
N VAL A 98 -25.35 -13.76 0.81
CA VAL A 98 -24.46 -13.89 -0.35
C VAL A 98 -23.41 -12.78 -0.37
N ARG A 99 -22.38 -12.91 0.47
CA ARG A 99 -21.32 -11.93 0.70
C ARG A 99 -20.09 -12.59 1.32
N LEU A 100 -19.01 -11.85 1.24
CA LEU A 100 -17.74 -12.15 1.88
C LEU A 100 -17.87 -12.04 3.40
N LEU A 101 -17.42 -13.06 4.12
CA LEU A 101 -17.39 -13.12 5.58
C LEU A 101 -15.98 -12.88 6.13
N ILE A 102 -14.96 -13.51 5.49
CA ILE A 102 -13.56 -13.47 5.91
C ILE A 102 -12.66 -13.40 4.68
N GLU A 103 -11.63 -12.55 4.73
CA GLU A 103 -10.49 -12.61 3.81
C GLU A 103 -9.26 -13.08 4.57
N VAL A 104 -8.50 -14.00 3.98
CA VAL A 104 -7.28 -14.53 4.57
C VAL A 104 -6.13 -14.48 3.56
N ILE A 105 -4.98 -14.00 4.03
CA ILE A 105 -3.70 -14.08 3.34
C ILE A 105 -2.80 -14.95 4.19
N THR A 106 -2.29 -16.04 3.63
CA THR A 106 -1.44 -17.00 4.36
C THR A 106 -0.18 -17.30 3.58
N GLN A 107 0.94 -17.43 4.27
CA GLN A 107 2.22 -17.74 3.63
C GLN A 107 2.29 -19.22 3.29
N ASP A 108 2.57 -19.52 2.03
CA ASP A 108 2.92 -20.86 1.56
C ASP A 108 4.31 -21.24 2.07
N LYS A 109 4.42 -22.33 2.83
CA LYS A 109 5.66 -22.73 3.51
C LYS A 109 6.79 -23.12 2.57
N LYS A 110 6.45 -23.54 1.35
CA LYS A 110 7.42 -24.03 0.37
C LYS A 110 8.02 -22.90 -0.44
N THR A 111 7.19 -21.98 -0.88
CA THR A 111 7.60 -20.87 -1.75
C THR A 111 7.88 -19.59 -0.98
N GLY A 112 7.33 -19.45 0.24
CA GLY A 112 7.38 -18.22 1.03
C GLY A 112 6.57 -17.06 0.43
N LEU A 113 5.80 -17.33 -0.63
CA LEU A 113 4.81 -16.43 -1.23
C LEU A 113 3.48 -16.56 -0.50
N HIS A 114 2.52 -15.70 -0.83
CA HIS A 114 1.22 -15.70 -0.16
C HIS A 114 0.13 -16.37 -1.00
N ASN A 115 -0.73 -17.12 -0.33
CA ASN A 115 -1.98 -17.68 -0.82
C ASN A 115 -3.15 -16.82 -0.31
N PHE A 116 -4.17 -16.66 -1.15
CA PHE A 116 -5.36 -15.85 -0.86
C PHE A 116 -6.58 -16.76 -0.75
N TRP A 117 -7.31 -16.62 0.35
CA TRP A 117 -8.50 -17.40 0.66
C TRP A 117 -9.65 -16.48 1.07
N GLU A 118 -10.87 -16.88 0.75
CA GLU A 118 -12.09 -16.18 1.16
C GLU A 118 -13.10 -17.18 1.72
N LEU A 119 -13.80 -16.79 2.80
CA LEU A 119 -15.02 -17.46 3.24
C LEU A 119 -16.22 -16.66 2.78
N ILE A 120 -17.12 -17.29 2.02
CA ILE A 120 -18.23 -16.60 1.34
C ILE A 120 -19.54 -17.31 1.64
N GLY A 121 -20.53 -16.55 2.10
CA GLY A 121 -21.90 -17.04 2.27
C GLY A 121 -22.62 -17.20 0.93
N ASP A 122 -23.57 -18.14 0.86
CA ASP A 122 -24.38 -18.43 -0.35
C ASP A 122 -25.90 -18.28 -0.12
N GLY A 123 -26.30 -17.83 1.06
CA GLY A 123 -27.67 -17.69 1.55
C GLY A 123 -28.07 -18.79 2.54
N GLU A 124 -27.41 -19.95 2.50
CA GLU A 124 -27.73 -21.12 3.33
C GLU A 124 -26.55 -21.58 4.18
N THR A 125 -25.32 -21.47 3.65
CA THR A 125 -24.06 -21.83 4.29
C THR A 125 -22.95 -20.88 3.83
N ALA A 126 -21.70 -21.22 4.16
CA ALA A 126 -20.53 -20.54 3.62
C ALA A 126 -19.45 -21.53 3.21
N ASP A 127 -18.70 -21.23 2.16
CA ASP A 127 -17.64 -22.09 1.67
C ASP A 127 -16.30 -21.35 1.54
N TRP A 128 -15.22 -22.11 1.77
CA TRP A 128 -13.86 -21.63 1.59
C TRP A 128 -13.47 -21.70 0.12
N HIS A 129 -13.04 -20.55 -0.41
CA HIS A 129 -12.58 -20.41 -1.78
C HIS A 129 -11.09 -20.07 -1.78
N TYR A 130 -10.28 -20.95 -2.37
CA TYR A 130 -8.94 -20.58 -2.79
C TYR A 130 -9.05 -19.62 -3.97
N ARG A 131 -8.48 -18.43 -3.84
CA ARG A 131 -8.53 -17.42 -4.89
C ARG A 131 -7.32 -17.46 -5.80
N GLY A 132 -6.15 -17.80 -5.27
CA GLY A 132 -4.88 -17.80 -6.01
C GLY A 132 -3.72 -17.47 -5.08
N ASN A 133 -2.58 -17.10 -5.65
CA ASN A 133 -1.38 -16.72 -4.91
C ASN A 133 -0.75 -15.40 -5.41
N SER A 134 0.36 -15.01 -4.80
CA SER A 134 1.11 -13.80 -5.16
C SER A 134 1.45 -13.70 -6.64
N LEU A 135 1.78 -14.81 -7.31
CA LEU A 135 2.11 -14.80 -8.74
C LEU A 135 0.89 -14.52 -9.61
N ASP A 136 -0.30 -14.95 -9.21
CA ASP A 136 -1.54 -14.60 -9.88
C ASP A 136 -1.79 -13.08 -9.77
N VAL A 137 -1.51 -12.49 -8.60
CA VAL A 137 -1.62 -11.04 -8.40
C VAL A 137 -0.62 -10.27 -9.27
N ILE A 138 0.63 -10.71 -9.32
CA ILE A 138 1.65 -10.12 -10.19
C ILE A 138 1.25 -10.22 -11.67
N ALA A 139 0.68 -11.35 -12.09
CA ALA A 139 0.17 -11.52 -13.45
C ALA A 139 -1.03 -10.62 -13.75
N ASP A 140 -1.88 -10.33 -12.78
CA ASP A 140 -3.00 -9.38 -12.92
C ASP A 140 -2.53 -7.92 -12.92
N ALA A 141 -1.44 -7.63 -12.20
CA ALA A 141 -0.84 -6.30 -12.15
C ALA A 141 0.15 -6.03 -13.29
N GLN A 142 0.50 -7.01 -14.13
CA GLN A 142 1.59 -6.90 -15.12
C GLN A 142 1.48 -5.72 -16.09
N ASN A 143 0.26 -5.24 -16.36
CA ASN A 143 -0.03 -4.15 -17.30
C ASN A 143 -0.26 -2.80 -16.63
N ILE A 144 -0.23 -2.72 -15.30
CA ILE A 144 -0.33 -1.47 -14.56
C ILE A 144 0.96 -0.68 -14.78
N ASN A 145 0.89 0.63 -15.05
CA ASN A 145 2.07 1.50 -15.10
C ASN A 145 3.20 1.01 -16.05
N ILE A 146 2.84 0.45 -17.22
CA ILE A 146 3.81 0.11 -18.29
C ILE A 146 3.65 0.96 -19.55
N GLY A 147 2.78 1.99 -19.53
CA GLY A 147 2.63 2.97 -20.62
C GLY A 147 1.86 2.47 -21.86
N LEU A 148 1.12 1.35 -21.76
CA LEU A 148 0.33 0.82 -22.89
C LEU A 148 -1.09 1.41 -22.99
N SER A 149 -1.60 2.03 -21.93
CA SER A 149 -2.92 2.67 -21.89
C SER A 149 -3.01 3.71 -20.76
N ASP A 150 -3.84 4.74 -20.95
CA ASP A 150 -4.12 5.77 -19.93
C ASP A 150 -4.94 5.22 -18.75
N THR A 151 -5.57 4.06 -18.92
CA THR A 151 -6.32 3.37 -17.86
C THR A 151 -5.54 2.16 -17.38
N PRO A 152 -5.27 2.02 -16.07
CA PRO A 152 -4.70 0.80 -15.50
C PRO A 152 -5.58 -0.40 -15.85
N MET A 153 -5.01 -1.41 -16.48
CA MET A 153 -5.71 -2.67 -16.77
C MET A 153 -5.33 -3.69 -15.71
N PHE A 154 -6.26 -3.95 -14.80
CA PHE A 154 -6.19 -5.09 -13.89
C PHE A 154 -6.64 -6.36 -14.61
N GLY A 155 -5.98 -7.47 -14.31
CA GLY A 155 -6.56 -8.78 -14.59
C GLY A 155 -7.86 -8.99 -13.81
N THR A 156 -8.62 -10.01 -14.21
CA THR A 156 -9.89 -10.37 -13.55
C THR A 156 -9.75 -11.66 -12.74
N ARG A 157 -8.52 -12.11 -12.43
CA ARG A 157 -8.31 -13.40 -11.76
C ARG A 157 -8.54 -13.27 -10.26
N LEU A 158 -8.05 -12.19 -9.66
CA LEU A 158 -8.10 -11.98 -8.21
C LEU A 158 -8.71 -10.64 -7.84
N ARG A 159 -9.78 -10.63 -7.03
CA ARG A 159 -10.30 -9.37 -6.47
C ARG A 159 -9.26 -8.69 -5.56
N CYS A 160 -8.51 -9.48 -4.78
CA CYS A 160 -7.48 -8.98 -3.87
C CYS A 160 -6.35 -8.22 -4.60
N SER A 161 -6.14 -8.46 -5.91
CA SER A 161 -5.11 -7.75 -6.68
C SER A 161 -5.39 -6.25 -6.82
N GLY A 162 -6.63 -5.80 -6.59
CA GLY A 162 -6.95 -4.38 -6.54
C GLY A 162 -6.35 -3.65 -5.35
N CYS A 163 -6.21 -4.34 -4.20
CA CYS A 163 -5.69 -3.75 -2.96
C CYS A 163 -4.24 -4.13 -2.65
N HIS A 164 -3.80 -5.30 -3.15
CA HIS A 164 -2.48 -5.91 -2.95
C HIS A 164 -1.72 -6.04 -4.28
N THR A 165 -1.60 -4.99 -5.08
CA THR A 165 -0.95 -5.03 -6.41
C THR A 165 0.46 -5.61 -6.41
N GLY A 166 1.17 -5.57 -5.26
CA GLY A 166 2.47 -6.20 -5.06
C GLY A 166 2.44 -7.71 -4.77
N GLY A 167 1.26 -8.30 -4.55
CA GLY A 167 1.04 -9.72 -4.26
C GLY A 167 1.41 -10.16 -2.84
N GLY A 168 1.87 -9.24 -1.98
CA GLY A 168 2.22 -9.49 -0.58
C GLY A 168 1.28 -8.79 0.41
N LEU A 169 1.62 -8.86 1.70
CA LEU A 169 0.92 -8.09 2.72
C LEU A 169 1.12 -6.59 2.51
N VAL A 170 0.09 -5.80 2.80
CA VAL A 170 0.14 -4.34 2.72
C VAL A 170 -0.55 -3.73 3.94
N MET A 171 0.08 -2.70 4.49
CA MET A 171 -0.54 -1.76 5.41
C MET A 171 -0.34 -0.39 4.77
N LYS A 172 -1.44 0.28 4.40
CA LYS A 172 -1.36 1.54 3.64
C LYS A 172 -0.88 2.67 4.55
N GLU A 173 -1.46 2.81 5.73
CA GLU A 173 -1.03 3.82 6.71
C GLU A 173 0.30 3.45 7.36
N ARG A 174 1.29 4.33 7.23
CA ARG A 174 2.49 4.32 8.08
C ARG A 174 2.26 5.25 9.25
N PHE A 175 2.96 5.02 10.35
CA PHE A 175 2.86 5.88 11.54
C PHE A 175 2.89 7.38 11.18
N PRO A 176 1.96 8.18 11.71
CA PRO A 176 0.89 7.77 12.62
C PRO A 176 -0.34 7.19 11.92
N TYR A 177 -1.02 6.28 12.61
CA TYR A 177 -2.19 5.58 12.09
C TYR A 177 -3.45 6.37 12.44
N ASN A 178 -4.15 6.85 11.43
CA ASN A 178 -5.31 7.74 11.56
C ASN A 178 -6.54 6.99 12.06
N ASP A 179 -6.78 5.80 11.51
CA ASP A 179 -8.05 5.10 11.70
C ASP A 179 -7.94 3.81 12.51
N TRP A 180 -6.72 3.46 12.89
CA TRP A 180 -6.44 2.25 13.66
C TRP A 180 -6.48 2.51 15.15
N ARG A 181 -6.85 1.48 15.90
CA ARG A 181 -6.58 1.46 17.34
C ARG A 181 -5.06 1.52 17.56
N ASN A 182 -4.66 2.48 18.38
CA ASN A 182 -3.28 2.69 18.79
C ASN A 182 -3.17 2.45 20.30
N GLU A 183 -2.28 3.18 20.99
CA GLU A 183 -2.28 3.21 22.47
C GLU A 183 -3.58 3.83 23.01
N GLU A 184 -4.18 4.75 22.23
CA GLU A 184 -5.49 5.30 22.51
C GLU A 184 -6.60 4.41 21.94
N THR A 185 -7.68 4.24 22.71
CA THR A 185 -8.87 3.52 22.26
C THR A 185 -9.58 4.32 21.18
N LEU A 186 -10.03 3.64 20.12
CA LEU A 186 -10.94 4.24 19.15
C LEU A 186 -12.20 4.77 19.86
N PRO A 187 -12.75 5.94 19.47
CA PRO A 187 -13.95 6.49 20.09
C PRO A 187 -15.19 5.76 19.55
N THR A 188 -15.35 4.52 19.98
CA THR A 188 -16.36 3.56 19.48
C THR A 188 -17.76 3.83 20.04
N GLY A 189 -17.94 4.85 20.88
CA GLY A 189 -19.23 5.20 21.49
C GLY A 189 -19.98 4.00 22.10
N ASN A 190 -21.30 3.98 21.94
CA ASN A 190 -22.16 2.86 22.36
C ASN A 190 -22.31 1.78 21.28
N TRP A 191 -21.46 1.79 20.25
CA TRP A 191 -21.57 0.88 19.10
C TRP A 191 -21.08 -0.52 19.45
N ILE A 192 -20.12 -0.64 20.38
CA ILE A 192 -19.55 -1.92 20.80
C ILE A 192 -20.25 -2.43 22.05
N ASN A 193 -21.39 -3.10 21.87
CA ASN A 193 -22.14 -3.73 22.97
C ASN A 193 -22.22 -5.26 22.84
N SER A 194 -21.77 -5.83 21.72
CA SER A 194 -21.61 -7.28 21.59
C SER A 194 -20.44 -7.75 22.45
N PRO A 195 -20.61 -8.74 23.36
CA PRO A 195 -19.52 -9.21 24.22
C PRO A 195 -18.26 -9.61 23.45
N ARG A 196 -18.41 -10.21 22.25
CA ARG A 196 -17.27 -10.67 21.44
C ARG A 196 -16.55 -9.51 20.75
N VAL A 197 -17.28 -8.53 20.22
CA VAL A 197 -16.66 -7.34 19.62
C VAL A 197 -16.03 -6.46 20.70
N ALA A 198 -16.66 -6.37 21.89
CA ALA A 198 -16.09 -5.72 23.06
C ALA A 198 -14.78 -6.40 23.50
N GLU A 199 -14.71 -7.73 23.48
CA GLU A 199 -13.47 -8.45 23.77
C GLU A 199 -12.35 -8.07 22.79
N PHE A 200 -12.61 -8.01 21.49
CA PHE A 200 -11.61 -7.55 20.50
C PHE A 200 -11.24 -6.09 20.69
N ALA A 201 -12.22 -5.24 20.99
CA ALA A 201 -11.95 -3.85 21.31
C ALA A 201 -11.06 -3.77 22.55
N ASP A 202 -11.30 -4.53 23.61
CA ASP A 202 -10.51 -4.42 24.84
C ASP A 202 -9.08 -4.99 24.67
N HIS A 203 -8.92 -6.04 23.88
CA HIS A 203 -7.66 -6.81 23.78
C HIS A 203 -6.92 -6.66 22.43
N SER A 204 -7.35 -5.76 21.56
CA SER A 204 -6.65 -5.53 20.30
C SER A 204 -5.30 -4.88 20.52
N GLU A 205 -4.32 -5.42 19.80
CA GLU A 205 -2.96 -4.93 19.70
C GLU A 205 -2.94 -3.62 18.89
N PRO A 206 -2.02 -2.69 19.21
CA PRO A 206 -1.91 -1.44 18.48
C PRO A 206 -1.49 -1.70 17.03
N ALA A 207 -1.87 -0.78 16.13
CA ALA A 207 -1.53 -0.83 14.71
C ALA A 207 -0.03 -0.96 14.43
N SER A 208 0.82 -0.46 15.33
CA SER A 208 2.29 -0.61 15.26
C SER A 208 2.75 -2.06 15.27
N HIS A 209 1.99 -2.97 15.89
CA HIS A 209 2.30 -4.39 15.82
C HIS A 209 2.07 -4.93 14.39
N LEU A 210 0.94 -4.57 13.78
CA LEU A 210 0.61 -5.00 12.43
C LEU A 210 1.57 -4.39 11.39
N ASP A 211 1.92 -3.11 11.52
CA ASP A 211 2.92 -2.46 10.66
C ASP A 211 4.26 -3.22 10.71
N GLU A 212 4.74 -3.52 11.91
CA GLU A 212 5.99 -4.28 12.10
C GLU A 212 5.91 -5.68 11.48
N LEU A 213 4.78 -6.38 11.62
CA LEU A 213 4.56 -7.69 11.00
C LEU A 213 4.60 -7.60 9.47
N VAL A 214 3.87 -6.65 8.89
CA VAL A 214 3.87 -6.41 7.43
C VAL A 214 5.26 -6.04 6.95
N ARG A 215 5.98 -5.22 7.72
CA ARG A 215 7.36 -4.78 7.45
C ARG A 215 8.33 -5.95 7.34
N GLN A 216 8.24 -6.88 8.30
CA GLN A 216 9.05 -8.10 8.33
C GLN A 216 8.66 -9.04 7.17
N SER A 217 7.36 -9.32 7.02
CA SER A 217 6.84 -10.21 5.98
C SER A 217 7.22 -9.73 4.57
N LEU A 218 7.11 -8.43 4.28
CA LEU A 218 7.49 -7.86 2.99
C LEU A 218 8.98 -8.05 2.66
N THR A 219 9.85 -8.01 3.66
CA THR A 219 11.29 -8.16 3.45
C THR A 219 11.62 -9.58 2.97
N GLU A 220 11.02 -10.59 3.59
CA GLU A 220 11.17 -11.99 3.18
C GLU A 220 10.42 -12.29 1.89
N TYR A 221 9.21 -11.74 1.73
CA TYR A 221 8.39 -11.90 0.54
C TYR A 221 9.09 -11.39 -0.72
N VAL A 222 9.66 -10.18 -0.71
CA VAL A 222 10.36 -9.63 -1.88
C VAL A 222 11.53 -10.52 -2.28
N LYS A 223 12.30 -11.03 -1.31
CA LYS A 223 13.38 -11.98 -1.57
C LYS A 223 12.87 -13.27 -2.22
N ASN A 224 11.81 -13.86 -1.69
CA ASN A 224 11.23 -15.08 -2.26
C ASN A 224 10.62 -14.83 -3.65
N LEU A 225 10.03 -13.65 -3.86
CA LEU A 225 9.49 -13.22 -5.13
C LEU A 225 10.61 -13.05 -6.17
N GLU A 226 11.79 -12.56 -5.81
CA GLU A 226 12.94 -12.51 -6.74
C GLU A 226 13.37 -13.89 -7.25
N GLU A 227 13.31 -14.89 -6.38
CA GLU A 227 13.73 -16.26 -6.70
C GLU A 227 12.66 -17.01 -7.52
N GLY A 228 11.38 -16.68 -7.31
CA GLY A 228 10.23 -17.42 -7.86
C GLY A 228 9.39 -16.68 -8.91
N SER A 229 9.57 -15.38 -9.10
CA SER A 229 8.74 -14.57 -10.02
C SER A 229 9.14 -14.80 -11.47
N PRO A 230 8.17 -14.90 -12.41
CA PRO A 230 8.43 -14.91 -13.84
C PRO A 230 8.68 -13.52 -14.42
N GLU A 231 8.67 -12.45 -13.60
CA GLU A 231 8.82 -11.08 -14.05
C GLU A 231 10.16 -10.82 -14.73
N THR A 232 10.13 -10.00 -15.79
CA THR A 232 11.32 -9.51 -16.47
C THR A 232 12.02 -8.40 -15.68
N SER A 233 13.28 -8.09 -16.01
CA SER A 233 13.98 -6.96 -15.38
C SER A 233 13.19 -5.66 -15.53
N LYS A 234 12.52 -5.46 -16.68
CA LYS A 234 11.65 -4.32 -16.94
C LYS A 234 10.44 -4.26 -16.01
N GLN A 235 9.74 -5.37 -15.83
CA GLN A 235 8.59 -5.45 -14.93
C GLN A 235 8.98 -5.19 -13.47
N TRP A 236 10.16 -5.67 -13.06
CA TRP A 236 10.72 -5.40 -11.74
C TRP A 236 11.11 -3.94 -11.56
N PHE A 237 11.70 -3.35 -12.59
CA PHE A 237 12.14 -1.95 -12.61
C PHE A 237 11.01 -0.93 -12.52
N ARG A 238 9.79 -1.31 -12.92
CA ARG A 238 8.61 -0.44 -12.85
C ARG A 238 8.43 0.23 -11.49
N SER A 239 8.69 -0.48 -10.38
CA SER A 239 8.58 0.07 -9.02
C SER A 239 9.51 1.28 -8.77
N VAL A 240 10.55 1.47 -9.59
CA VAL A 240 11.40 2.67 -9.56
C VAL A 240 10.67 3.88 -10.15
N LEU A 241 10.10 3.72 -11.35
CA LEU A 241 9.53 4.82 -12.14
C LEU A 241 8.09 5.17 -11.77
N ALA A 242 7.29 4.15 -11.45
CA ALA A 242 5.88 4.27 -11.17
C ALA A 242 5.47 3.20 -10.15
N PRO A 243 5.42 3.56 -8.85
CA PRO A 243 5.09 2.65 -7.76
C PRO A 243 3.81 1.85 -8.02
N LEU A 244 3.83 0.58 -7.60
CA LEU A 244 2.66 -0.30 -7.70
C LEU A 244 1.73 -0.13 -6.51
N GLU A 245 2.32 0.17 -5.37
CA GLU A 245 1.66 0.36 -4.10
C GLU A 245 1.94 1.78 -3.62
N MET A 246 1.14 2.23 -2.65
CA MET A 246 1.41 3.46 -1.92
C MET A 246 1.24 3.23 -0.43
N ASN A 247 2.04 3.98 0.33
CA ASN A 247 1.77 4.19 1.74
C ASN A 247 1.14 5.57 1.94
N LEU A 248 0.54 5.80 3.10
CA LEU A 248 0.04 7.10 3.56
C LEU A 248 0.85 7.54 4.77
N VAL A 249 1.19 8.82 4.82
CA VAL A 249 1.90 9.48 5.93
C VAL A 249 1.24 10.82 6.22
N SER A 250 1.36 11.29 7.46
CA SER A 250 0.74 12.53 7.94
C SER A 250 1.56 13.17 9.05
N ASP A 251 1.08 14.28 9.61
CA ASP A 251 1.63 14.89 10.82
C ASP A 251 1.69 13.87 11.97
N THR A 252 2.84 13.76 12.64
CA THR A 252 3.09 12.79 13.72
C THR A 252 2.24 12.96 14.97
N ARG A 253 1.54 14.09 15.12
CA ARG A 253 0.69 14.41 16.27
C ARG A 253 -0.75 14.74 15.83
N PRO A 254 -1.75 14.50 16.68
CA PRO A 254 -3.13 14.82 16.35
C PRO A 254 -3.34 16.32 16.08
N TYR A 255 -4.15 16.64 15.07
CA TYR A 255 -4.43 18.01 14.64
C TYR A 255 -5.01 18.88 15.76
N LEU A 256 -5.95 18.33 16.55
CA LEU A 256 -6.54 19.04 17.69
C LEU A 256 -5.51 19.35 18.80
N THR A 257 -4.52 18.47 18.98
CA THR A 257 -3.40 18.73 19.91
C THR A 257 -2.53 19.87 19.40
N ARG A 258 -2.21 19.89 18.10
CA ARG A 258 -1.45 20.98 17.46
C ARG A 258 -2.15 22.33 17.65
N LEU A 259 -3.47 22.38 17.45
CA LEU A 259 -4.30 23.58 17.67
C LEU A 259 -4.27 24.04 19.13
N THR A 260 -4.45 23.11 20.08
CA THR A 260 -4.52 23.45 21.51
C THR A 260 -3.18 23.98 22.03
N GLU A 261 -2.08 23.45 21.53
CA GLU A 261 -0.72 23.84 21.92
C GLU A 261 -0.14 24.97 21.06
N GLU A 262 -0.89 25.46 20.06
CA GLU A 262 -0.43 26.46 19.07
C GLU A 262 0.92 26.06 18.42
N SER A 263 1.10 24.77 18.13
CA SER A 263 2.35 24.22 17.59
C SER A 263 2.25 23.93 16.10
N ASP A 264 3.38 24.02 15.39
CA ASP A 264 3.43 23.83 13.93
C ASP A 264 2.90 22.46 13.49
N ILE A 265 2.18 22.41 12.38
CA ILE A 265 1.85 21.21 11.63
C ILE A 265 3.10 20.73 10.88
N GLU A 266 3.39 19.42 10.93
CA GLU A 266 4.50 18.77 10.27
C GLU A 266 4.05 18.09 8.97
N LEU A 267 4.36 18.70 7.84
CA LEU A 267 4.08 18.15 6.52
C LEU A 267 5.22 17.18 6.15
N PRO A 268 4.95 15.89 5.90
CA PRO A 268 6.00 14.92 5.58
C PRO A 268 6.83 15.36 4.37
N ALA A 269 8.16 15.33 4.48
CA ALA A 269 9.04 15.74 3.39
C ALA A 269 8.87 14.87 2.12
N GLU A 270 8.43 13.62 2.30
CA GLU A 270 8.14 12.67 1.23
C GLU A 270 7.00 13.13 0.30
N PHE A 271 6.17 14.09 0.73
CA PHE A 271 5.18 14.77 -0.13
C PHE A 271 5.84 15.62 -1.22
N PHE A 272 6.99 16.23 -0.91
CA PHE A 272 7.64 17.19 -1.78
C PHE A 272 8.66 16.53 -2.70
N VAL A 273 9.38 15.51 -2.21
CA VAL A 273 10.41 14.80 -2.98
C VAL A 273 10.49 13.35 -2.53
N ASP A 274 10.78 12.44 -3.47
CA ASP A 274 10.96 11.02 -3.20
C ASP A 274 12.18 10.78 -2.30
N PRO A 275 12.03 10.12 -1.13
CA PRO A 275 13.14 9.84 -0.22
C PRO A 275 14.20 8.91 -0.80
N ARG A 276 13.90 8.15 -1.87
CA ARG A 276 14.90 7.37 -2.62
C ARG A 276 15.89 8.28 -3.36
N LEU A 277 15.48 9.50 -3.71
CA LEU A 277 16.35 10.50 -4.31
C LEU A 277 17.09 11.30 -3.24
N SER A 278 16.35 11.92 -2.30
CA SER A 278 16.90 12.90 -1.35
C SER A 278 17.50 12.28 -0.08
N GLY A 279 17.20 11.01 0.21
CA GLY A 279 17.36 10.45 1.54
C GLY A 279 16.27 10.93 2.51
N PRO A 280 16.34 10.55 3.80
CA PRO A 280 15.41 11.05 4.80
C PRO A 280 15.62 12.55 5.02
N LEU A 281 14.52 13.31 4.97
CA LEU A 281 14.51 14.76 5.24
C LEU A 281 13.53 15.06 6.38
N GLU A 282 13.84 16.07 7.18
CA GLU A 282 12.95 16.58 8.22
C GLU A 282 11.65 17.15 7.61
N PRO A 283 10.50 17.03 8.29
CA PRO A 283 9.23 17.61 7.85
C PRO A 283 9.31 19.12 7.58
N VAL A 284 8.40 19.61 6.72
CA VAL A 284 8.16 21.04 6.55
C VAL A 284 7.19 21.49 7.64
N ARG A 285 7.62 22.40 8.51
CA ARG A 285 6.79 22.93 9.60
C ARG A 285 5.97 24.13 9.14
N VAL A 286 4.66 24.06 9.29
CA VAL A 286 3.70 25.11 8.96
C VAL A 286 3.05 25.60 10.25
N PRO A 287 3.07 26.91 10.58
CA PRO A 287 2.34 27.43 11.73
C PRO A 287 0.85 27.04 11.66
N VAL A 288 0.30 26.52 12.75
CA VAL A 288 -1.07 25.96 12.76
C VAL A 288 -2.13 26.97 12.30
N GLU A 289 -1.97 28.26 12.62
CA GLU A 289 -2.88 29.30 12.16
C GLU A 289 -2.82 29.51 10.63
N VAL A 290 -1.65 29.38 10.02
CA VAL A 290 -1.49 29.46 8.56
C VAL A 290 -2.15 28.25 7.90
N TYR A 291 -1.94 27.05 8.45
CA TYR A 291 -2.56 25.82 7.96
C TYR A 291 -4.10 25.88 8.04
N ARG A 292 -4.62 26.28 9.20
CA ARG A 292 -6.05 26.41 9.44
C ARG A 292 -6.67 27.48 8.54
N GLN A 293 -6.02 28.64 8.38
CA GLN A 293 -6.50 29.66 7.45
C GLN A 293 -6.54 29.13 6.01
N ALA A 294 -5.54 28.34 5.59
CA ALA A 294 -5.53 27.71 4.27
C ALA A 294 -6.71 26.73 4.09
N LEU A 295 -6.98 25.87 5.08
CA LEU A 295 -8.15 24.96 5.07
C LEU A 295 -9.47 25.74 4.95
N LEU A 296 -9.63 26.81 5.73
CA LEU A 296 -10.82 27.66 5.71
C LEU A 296 -11.03 28.35 4.36
N GLU A 297 -9.96 28.89 3.76
CA GLU A 297 -10.04 29.54 2.45
C GLU A 297 -10.30 28.56 1.30
N LEU A 298 -9.93 27.29 1.47
CA LEU A 298 -10.27 26.21 0.53
C LEU A 298 -11.67 25.63 0.77
N GLY A 299 -12.31 25.95 1.90
CA GLY A 299 -13.58 25.34 2.30
C GLY A 299 -13.47 23.87 2.67
N SER A 300 -12.30 23.43 3.17
CA SER A 300 -12.10 22.06 3.64
C SER A 300 -13.08 21.74 4.76
N SER A 301 -13.90 20.71 4.56
CA SER A 301 -14.81 20.20 5.58
C SER A 301 -15.25 18.78 5.24
N PHE A 302 -15.44 17.96 6.28
CA PHE A 302 -16.09 16.66 6.14
C PHE A 302 -17.59 16.82 5.87
N ALA A 303 -18.17 15.84 5.19
CA ALA A 303 -19.59 15.81 4.89
C ALA A 303 -20.42 15.82 6.19
N GLN A 304 -21.54 16.56 6.17
CA GLN A 304 -22.38 16.77 7.35
C GLN A 304 -23.02 15.47 7.87
N ASP A 305 -23.20 14.48 7.00
CA ASP A 305 -23.75 13.17 7.31
C ASP A 305 -22.71 12.14 7.76
N GLU A 306 -21.42 12.47 7.69
CA GLU A 306 -20.31 11.62 8.13
C GLU A 306 -19.69 12.14 9.44
N THR A 307 -19.04 13.31 9.36
CA THR A 307 -18.28 13.88 10.48
C THR A 307 -18.47 15.38 10.55
N PRO A 308 -19.69 15.86 10.85
CA PRO A 308 -20.07 17.25 10.69
C PRO A 308 -19.15 18.22 11.44
N GLY A 309 -18.55 19.14 10.69
CA GLY A 309 -17.79 20.27 11.23
C GLY A 309 -16.29 20.02 11.46
N LEU A 310 -15.77 18.83 11.15
CA LEU A 310 -14.32 18.63 11.08
C LEU A 310 -13.77 19.27 9.80
N GLU A 311 -12.65 19.97 9.93
CA GLU A 311 -11.92 20.62 8.83
C GLU A 311 -10.78 19.70 8.29
N GLU A 312 -10.39 18.70 9.08
CA GLU A 312 -9.23 17.83 8.89
C GLU A 312 -9.40 16.49 9.65
N THR A 313 -8.67 15.47 9.21
CA THR A 313 -8.54 14.14 9.83
C THR A 313 -7.88 14.20 11.22
N GLN A 314 -7.74 13.05 11.89
CA GLN A 314 -7.09 12.98 13.21
C GLN A 314 -5.65 13.51 13.17
N HIS A 315 -4.88 13.13 12.15
CA HIS A 315 -3.53 13.64 11.88
C HIS A 315 -3.52 14.43 10.57
N ALA A 316 -3.18 15.71 10.67
CA ALA A 316 -3.24 16.63 9.54
C ALA A 316 -2.35 16.20 8.35
N PHE A 317 -2.77 16.61 7.15
CA PHE A 317 -1.98 16.48 5.92
C PHE A 317 -1.64 15.02 5.56
N LEU A 318 -2.64 14.15 5.55
CA LEU A 318 -2.52 12.77 5.10
C LEU A 318 -2.27 12.71 3.58
N VAL A 319 -1.09 12.22 3.20
CA VAL A 319 -0.61 12.23 1.81
C VAL A 319 0.04 10.90 1.44
N PRO A 320 -0.01 10.52 0.16
CA PRO A 320 0.60 9.27 -0.28
C PRO A 320 2.12 9.40 -0.41
N THR A 321 2.82 8.30 -0.19
CA THR A 321 4.29 8.17 -0.35
C THR A 321 4.62 6.83 -0.98
N VAL A 322 5.83 6.71 -1.54
CA VAL A 322 6.32 5.46 -2.11
C VAL A 322 6.29 4.34 -1.08
N SER A 323 5.66 3.23 -1.47
CA SER A 323 5.41 2.11 -0.56
C SER A 323 6.69 1.42 -0.09
N ARG A 324 6.61 0.71 1.04
CA ARG A 324 7.71 -0.17 1.46
C ARG A 324 8.01 -1.25 0.42
N PHE A 325 7.00 -1.83 -0.22
CA PHE A 325 7.19 -2.85 -1.24
C PHE A 325 8.02 -2.32 -2.42
N ASP A 326 7.68 -1.14 -2.95
CA ASP A 326 8.40 -0.52 -4.06
C ASP A 326 9.83 -0.10 -3.67
N ARG A 327 10.04 0.35 -2.42
CA ARG A 327 11.39 0.60 -1.87
C ARG A 327 12.22 -0.69 -1.85
N LEU A 328 11.69 -1.79 -1.30
CA LEU A 328 12.38 -3.08 -1.25
C LEU A 328 12.71 -3.62 -2.65
N ARG A 329 11.83 -3.45 -3.64
CA ARG A 329 12.13 -3.81 -5.04
C ARG A 329 13.21 -2.92 -5.65
N THR A 330 13.24 -1.64 -5.31
CA THR A 330 14.32 -0.72 -5.73
C THR A 330 15.66 -1.16 -5.12
N GLU A 331 15.68 -1.46 -3.82
CA GLU A 331 16.87 -1.96 -3.10
C GLU A 331 17.36 -3.29 -3.71
N SER A 332 16.44 -4.19 -4.06
CA SER A 332 16.75 -5.43 -4.77
C SER A 332 17.48 -5.20 -6.09
N LEU A 333 17.00 -4.26 -6.92
CA LEU A 333 17.64 -3.93 -8.20
C LEU A 333 19.06 -3.40 -8.02
N LEU A 334 19.28 -2.58 -6.99
CA LEU A 334 20.60 -2.08 -6.61
C LEU A 334 21.51 -3.21 -6.13
N GLN A 335 21.04 -4.06 -5.22
CA GLN A 335 21.80 -5.19 -4.66
C GLN A 335 22.18 -6.21 -5.72
N ARG A 336 21.30 -6.47 -6.70
CA ARG A 336 21.55 -7.35 -7.84
C ARG A 336 22.43 -6.71 -8.92
N GLY A 337 22.78 -5.44 -8.77
CA GLY A 337 23.57 -4.69 -9.75
C GLY A 337 22.86 -4.48 -11.08
N LEU A 338 21.52 -4.57 -11.10
CA LEU A 338 20.70 -4.28 -12.29
C LEU A 338 20.56 -2.79 -12.54
N ILE A 339 20.68 -1.97 -11.49
CA ILE A 339 20.89 -0.52 -11.56
C ILE A 339 21.98 -0.12 -10.57
N ASN A 340 22.44 1.13 -10.67
CA ASN A 340 23.34 1.75 -9.70
C ASN A 340 22.68 3.02 -9.13
N GLU A 341 23.28 3.58 -8.09
CA GLU A 341 22.79 4.79 -7.40
C GLU A 341 22.72 6.01 -8.33
N GLU A 342 23.63 6.11 -9.30
CA GLU A 342 23.68 7.22 -10.24
C GLU A 342 22.46 7.21 -11.16
N LEU A 343 22.21 6.09 -11.83
CA LEU A 343 21.07 5.91 -12.71
C LEU A 343 19.73 6.05 -11.95
N LEU A 344 19.67 5.57 -10.71
CA LEU A 344 18.49 5.77 -9.87
C LEU A 344 18.24 7.26 -9.62
N ALA A 345 19.29 8.02 -9.27
CA ALA A 345 19.19 9.45 -9.04
C ALA A 345 18.78 10.21 -10.32
N ASP A 346 19.37 9.89 -11.47
CA ASP A 346 19.02 10.51 -12.76
C ASP A 346 17.54 10.33 -13.11
N LEU A 347 17.02 9.12 -12.91
CA LEU A 347 15.63 8.81 -13.22
C LEU A 347 14.66 9.49 -12.26
N LEU A 348 14.95 9.50 -10.95
CA LEU A 348 14.09 10.14 -9.96
C LEU A 348 14.18 11.67 -9.99
N ALA A 349 15.27 12.24 -10.53
CA ALA A 349 15.45 13.68 -10.67
C ALA A 349 14.54 14.30 -11.74
N VAL A 350 14.06 13.50 -12.69
CA VAL A 350 13.04 13.94 -13.65
C VAL A 350 11.71 14.08 -12.91
N ASP A 351 11.14 15.29 -12.97
CA ASP A 351 9.88 15.63 -12.28
C ASP A 351 9.91 15.25 -10.78
N TYR A 352 11.03 15.54 -10.13
CA TYR A 352 11.29 15.15 -8.74
C TYR A 352 10.31 15.77 -7.72
N THR A 353 9.56 16.80 -8.13
CA THR A 353 8.53 17.46 -7.31
C THR A 353 7.20 16.72 -7.29
N THR A 354 7.05 15.69 -8.14
CA THR A 354 5.90 14.78 -8.16
C THR A 354 6.39 13.41 -7.71
N PRO A 355 6.59 13.16 -6.41
CA PRO A 355 7.40 12.04 -5.92
C PRO A 355 6.80 10.65 -6.19
N LEU A 356 5.48 10.54 -6.33
CA LEU A 356 4.80 9.26 -6.48
C LEU A 356 4.43 8.93 -7.93
N TYR A 357 3.48 9.68 -8.51
CA TYR A 357 2.93 9.40 -9.84
C TYR A 357 3.38 10.43 -10.89
N SER A 358 4.62 10.33 -11.34
CA SER A 358 5.11 11.15 -12.46
C SER A 358 4.82 10.47 -13.79
N GLN A 359 4.00 11.09 -14.62
CA GLN A 359 3.78 10.64 -16.01
C GLN A 359 5.06 10.72 -16.84
N GLU A 360 5.92 11.70 -16.54
CA GLU A 360 7.20 11.89 -17.22
C GLU A 360 8.16 10.73 -16.93
N ARG A 361 8.29 10.31 -15.66
CA ARG A 361 9.08 9.11 -15.32
C ARG A 361 8.45 7.83 -15.83
N LEU A 362 7.13 7.69 -15.74
CA LEU A 362 6.42 6.53 -16.27
C LEU A 362 6.68 6.36 -17.78
N SER A 363 6.79 7.47 -18.53
CA SER A 363 7.08 7.43 -19.97
C SER A 363 8.41 6.74 -20.30
N PHE A 364 9.37 6.69 -19.36
CA PHE A 364 10.65 6.01 -19.57
C PHE A 364 10.53 4.50 -19.64
N MET A 365 9.41 3.91 -19.19
CA MET A 365 9.14 2.48 -19.39
C MET A 365 9.24 2.06 -20.86
N GLN A 366 8.93 2.94 -21.80
CA GLN A 366 9.04 2.66 -23.24
C GLN A 366 10.49 2.62 -23.76
N LEU A 367 11.44 3.18 -23.00
CA LEU A 367 12.86 3.22 -23.33
C LEU A 367 13.62 1.99 -22.81
N LEU A 368 13.02 1.23 -21.89
CA LEU A 368 13.69 0.09 -21.26
C LEU A 368 13.61 -1.16 -22.14
N PRO A 369 14.72 -1.91 -22.27
CA PRO A 369 14.69 -3.23 -22.87
C PRO A 369 13.91 -4.18 -21.96
N GLU A 370 13.41 -5.29 -22.52
CA GLU A 370 12.63 -6.25 -21.72
C GLU A 370 13.45 -6.88 -20.59
N ASN A 371 14.71 -7.22 -20.89
CA ASN A 371 15.64 -7.81 -19.94
C ASN A 371 17.03 -7.17 -20.07
N TRP A 372 17.76 -7.14 -18.96
CA TRP A 372 19.17 -6.80 -18.85
C TRP A 372 19.74 -7.46 -17.59
N ASN A 373 21.06 -7.61 -17.52
CA ASN A 373 21.74 -8.35 -16.45
C ASN A 373 22.64 -7.47 -15.58
N THR A 374 22.97 -6.26 -16.04
CA THR A 374 23.83 -5.33 -15.29
C THR A 374 23.40 -3.88 -15.49
N SER A 375 23.74 -3.03 -14.53
CA SER A 375 23.54 -1.58 -14.60
C SER A 375 24.26 -0.94 -15.78
N ALA A 376 25.48 -1.41 -16.09
CA ALA A 376 26.25 -0.93 -17.23
C ALA A 376 25.56 -1.24 -18.58
N GLU A 377 24.98 -2.42 -18.73
CA GLU A 377 24.20 -2.81 -19.93
C GLU A 377 22.98 -1.90 -20.11
N LEU A 378 22.22 -1.67 -19.04
CA LEU A 378 21.06 -0.77 -19.09
C LEU A 378 21.48 0.68 -19.39
N GLN A 379 22.55 1.15 -18.76
CA GLN A 379 23.08 2.50 -18.98
C GLN A 379 23.53 2.69 -20.43
N GLU A 380 24.32 1.76 -20.99
CA GLU A 380 24.74 1.82 -22.39
C GLU A 380 23.55 1.83 -23.36
N HIS A 381 22.51 1.03 -23.06
CA HIS A 381 21.27 1.02 -23.84
C HIS A 381 20.58 2.39 -23.83
N LEU A 382 20.40 2.98 -22.65
CA LEU A 382 19.77 4.29 -22.50
C LEU A 382 20.61 5.39 -23.16
N GLU A 383 21.93 5.43 -22.95
CA GLU A 383 22.83 6.40 -23.59
C GLU A 383 22.73 6.35 -25.12
N SER A 384 22.75 5.14 -25.69
CA SER A 384 22.62 4.93 -27.13
C SER A 384 21.28 5.45 -27.66
N LEU A 385 20.17 5.15 -26.98
CA LEU A 385 18.84 5.63 -27.36
C LEU A 385 18.73 7.15 -27.24
N LEU A 386 19.22 7.74 -26.15
CA LEU A 386 19.12 9.18 -25.88
C LEU A 386 20.02 10.00 -26.82
N ARG A 387 21.18 9.47 -27.26
CA ARG A 387 22.03 10.11 -28.27
C ARG A 387 21.45 10.03 -29.69
N SER A 388 20.78 8.91 -30.02
CA SER A 388 20.30 8.64 -31.38
C SER A 388 18.91 9.20 -31.65
N ARG A 389 18.07 9.33 -30.63
CA ARG A 389 16.74 9.95 -30.75
C ARG A 389 16.86 11.45 -30.50
N ARG A 390 16.27 12.25 -31.39
CA ARG A 390 15.94 13.63 -31.05
C ARG A 390 14.88 13.56 -29.96
N ALA A 391 15.13 14.16 -28.79
CA ALA A 391 14.14 14.21 -27.72
C ALA A 391 12.81 14.73 -28.26
N THR A 392 11.77 13.91 -28.13
CA THR A 392 10.42 14.19 -28.63
C THR A 392 9.58 14.95 -27.62
N ASP A 393 10.02 14.93 -26.36
CA ASP A 393 9.35 15.49 -25.19
C ASP A 393 10.40 16.01 -24.18
N GLN A 394 9.94 16.86 -23.27
CA GLN A 394 10.79 17.54 -22.28
C GLN A 394 11.42 16.57 -21.28
N ALA A 395 10.70 15.52 -20.86
CA ALA A 395 11.19 14.53 -19.90
C ALA A 395 12.39 13.76 -20.47
N THR A 396 12.28 13.28 -21.70
CA THR A 396 13.36 12.57 -22.39
C THR A 396 14.57 13.47 -22.64
N ALA A 397 14.35 14.76 -22.94
CA ALA A 397 15.43 15.74 -23.06
C ALA A 397 16.17 15.93 -21.73
N GLN A 398 15.41 16.07 -20.64
CA GLN A 398 15.96 16.23 -19.30
C GLN A 398 16.75 14.99 -18.85
N LEU A 399 16.21 13.79 -19.08
CA LEU A 399 16.92 12.54 -18.80
C LEU A 399 18.20 12.41 -19.63
N ALA A 400 18.17 12.83 -20.89
CA ALA A 400 19.37 12.86 -21.74
C ALA A 400 20.46 13.77 -21.16
N ASP A 401 20.09 14.96 -20.68
CA ASP A 401 21.05 15.84 -20.01
C ASP A 401 21.64 15.17 -18.76
N PHE A 402 20.81 14.57 -17.92
CA PHE A 402 21.24 13.93 -16.67
C PHE A 402 22.21 12.76 -16.93
N ILE A 403 21.87 11.86 -17.84
CA ILE A 403 22.69 10.67 -18.12
C ILE A 403 23.97 11.02 -18.92
N LEU A 404 23.90 11.98 -19.86
CA LEU A 404 24.99 12.23 -20.81
C LEU A 404 25.98 13.31 -20.37
N ASP A 405 25.61 14.16 -19.41
CA ASP A 405 26.45 15.23 -18.90
C ASP A 405 26.86 14.97 -17.46
N SER A 406 28.14 14.66 -17.28
CA SER A 406 28.74 14.31 -15.98
C SER A 406 28.67 15.41 -14.91
N ARG A 407 28.14 16.59 -15.23
CA ARG A 407 27.85 17.64 -14.24
C ARG A 407 26.63 17.32 -13.38
N PHE A 408 25.72 16.48 -13.87
CA PHE A 408 24.48 16.11 -13.20
C PHE A 408 24.62 14.77 -12.48
N ASP A 409 25.49 14.72 -11.46
CA ASP A 409 25.69 13.49 -10.69
C ASP A 409 24.63 13.27 -9.60
N ALA A 410 24.61 12.09 -8.96
CA ALA A 410 23.69 11.82 -7.84
C ALA A 410 23.78 12.87 -6.71
N SER A 411 24.96 13.45 -6.49
CA SER A 411 25.15 14.51 -5.48
C SER A 411 24.49 15.83 -5.90
N TYR A 412 24.54 16.18 -7.18
CA TYR A 412 23.81 17.30 -7.75
C TYR A 412 22.31 17.13 -7.54
N HIS A 413 21.75 15.98 -7.92
CA HIS A 413 20.31 15.75 -7.81
C HIS A 413 19.82 15.77 -6.36
N ARG A 414 20.55 15.11 -5.45
CA ARG A 414 20.30 15.14 -4.00
C ARG A 414 20.28 16.55 -3.42
N ARG A 415 21.26 17.39 -3.82
CA ARG A 415 21.30 18.79 -3.39
C ARG A 415 20.11 19.57 -3.95
N THR A 416 19.80 19.43 -5.25
CA THR A 416 18.66 20.12 -5.86
C THR A 416 17.34 19.77 -5.17
N ALA A 417 17.12 18.49 -4.88
CA ALA A 417 15.99 17.99 -4.10
C ALA A 417 15.92 18.59 -2.69
N THR A 418 17.05 18.57 -1.97
CA THR A 418 17.14 19.12 -0.60
C THR A 418 16.88 20.62 -0.59
N ASP A 419 17.48 21.36 -1.53
CA ASP A 419 17.30 22.80 -1.68
C ASP A 419 15.86 23.16 -2.02
N PHE A 420 15.14 22.30 -2.75
CA PHE A 420 13.71 22.49 -3.01
C PHE A 420 12.89 22.40 -1.73
N VAL A 421 13.08 21.35 -0.92
CA VAL A 421 12.38 21.22 0.36
C VAL A 421 12.71 22.40 1.29
N GLU A 422 13.95 22.87 1.29
CA GLU A 422 14.34 24.05 2.06
C GLU A 422 13.63 25.33 1.60
N ARG A 423 13.45 25.53 0.29
CA ARG A 423 12.61 26.62 -0.23
C ARG A 423 11.15 26.47 0.19
N CYS A 424 10.63 25.25 0.29
CA CYS A 424 9.28 25.01 0.84
C CYS A 424 9.22 25.45 2.32
N ARG A 425 10.21 25.08 3.15
CA ARG A 425 10.29 25.54 4.56
C ARG A 425 10.31 27.06 4.68
N GLN A 426 11.07 27.75 3.83
CA GLN A 426 11.13 29.22 3.84
C GLN A 426 9.82 29.91 3.49
N ARG A 427 8.89 29.19 2.86
CA ARG A 427 7.59 29.71 2.40
C ARG A 427 6.41 29.14 3.17
N SER A 428 6.63 28.25 4.15
CA SER A 428 5.59 27.54 4.89
C SER A 428 4.72 28.44 5.76
N ASN A 429 5.13 29.70 5.98
CA ASN A 429 4.36 30.72 6.69
C ASN A 429 3.41 31.53 5.79
N GLN A 430 3.31 31.20 4.50
CA GLN A 430 2.46 31.90 3.54
C GLN A 430 1.20 31.08 3.26
N VAL A 431 0.03 31.63 3.59
CA VAL A 431 -1.27 30.96 3.41
C VAL A 431 -1.48 30.48 1.97
N GLU A 432 -1.19 31.31 0.96
CA GLU A 432 -1.34 30.90 -0.45
C GLU A 432 -0.45 29.72 -0.84
N VAL A 433 0.74 29.62 -0.26
CA VAL A 433 1.66 28.50 -0.54
C VAL A 433 1.13 27.21 0.08
N VAL A 434 0.63 27.28 1.31
CA VAL A 434 0.03 26.12 1.98
C VAL A 434 -1.26 25.69 1.29
N LYS A 435 -2.06 26.64 0.78
CA LYS A 435 -3.24 26.33 -0.05
C LYS A 435 -2.87 25.54 -1.31
N ASP A 436 -1.78 25.90 -1.97
CA ASP A 436 -1.33 25.18 -3.16
C ASP A 436 -0.89 23.74 -2.82
N TRP A 437 -0.32 23.50 -1.64
CA TRP A 437 0.01 22.15 -1.17
C TRP A 437 -1.24 21.33 -0.82
N LEU A 438 -2.23 21.96 -0.18
CA LEU A 438 -3.49 21.31 0.22
C LEU A 438 -4.41 21.00 -0.96
N ARG A 439 -4.30 21.74 -2.07
CA ARG A 439 -5.17 21.57 -3.23
C ARG A 439 -5.02 20.22 -3.93
N LEU A 440 -3.94 19.46 -3.66
CA LEU A 440 -3.59 18.19 -4.34
C LEU A 440 -4.10 18.21 -5.77
N ASP A 441 -3.38 18.91 -6.67
CA ASP A 441 -3.86 19.25 -8.02
C ASP A 441 -4.65 18.09 -8.66
N HIS A 442 -5.78 18.41 -9.29
CA HIS A 442 -6.86 17.47 -9.65
C HIS A 442 -6.38 16.20 -10.40
N ASP A 443 -5.23 16.28 -11.06
CA ASP A 443 -4.57 15.18 -11.78
C ASP A 443 -3.86 14.16 -10.85
N THR A 444 -3.54 14.53 -9.61
CA THR A 444 -2.87 13.68 -8.60
C THR A 444 -3.88 12.83 -7.80
N VAL A 445 -5.10 13.34 -7.58
CA VAL A 445 -6.12 12.70 -6.72
C VAL A 445 -6.94 11.62 -7.43
N CYS A 446 -7.05 11.67 -8.77
CA CYS A 446 -7.86 10.70 -9.53
C CYS A 446 -7.36 9.24 -9.44
N LEU A 447 -6.17 8.99 -8.88
CA LEU A 447 -5.59 7.65 -8.67
C LEU A 447 -5.72 7.12 -7.23
N ILE A 448 -6.13 7.95 -6.25
CA ILE A 448 -6.14 7.56 -4.83
C ILE A 448 -7.51 7.03 -4.39
N VAL A 449 -8.60 7.36 -5.11
CA VAL A 449 -9.98 7.03 -4.73
C VAL A 449 -10.74 6.29 -5.85
N ARG A 450 -10.07 5.39 -6.59
CA ARG A 450 -10.76 4.47 -7.50
C ARG A 450 -10.42 3.02 -7.23
#